data_AF-A0A344J8B7-F1
#
_entry.id   AF-A0A344J8B7-F1
#
_cell.length_a   1.000
_cell.length_b   1.000
_cell.length_c   1.000
_cell.angle_alpha   90.00
_cell.angle_beta   90.00
_cell.angle_gamma   90.00
#
_symmetry.space_group_name_H-M   'P 1'
#
loop_
_entity.id
_entity.type
_entity.pdbx_description
1 polymer ?
#
loop_
_entity_poly.entity_id
_entity_poly.type
_entity_poly.pdbx_seq_one_letter_code
_entity_poly.pdbx_strand_id
1 'polypeptide(L)' 'MKSRVELDAMLDDLEARLPGLLANCKQEDMLDCFTREADAIDSQTEEEDHAHVWGRLQHLQGCAGLIPSDEECTDE' A
#
# COMPACT_ATOMS: atom_id res chain seq x y z
N MET A 1 8.81 -14.97 5.64
CA MET A 1 7.94 -14.99 4.46
C MET A 1 6.54 -15.38 4.90
N LYS A 2 5.56 -14.60 4.47
CA LYS A 2 4.14 -14.77 4.80
C LYS A 2 3.39 -15.40 3.63
N SER A 3 2.30 -16.08 3.91
CA SER A 3 1.42 -16.58 2.84
C SER A 3 0.66 -15.44 2.15
N ARG A 4 0.20 -15.67 0.92
CA ARG A 4 -0.62 -14.72 0.18
C ARG A 4 -1.82 -14.16 0.97
N VAL A 5 -2.52 -15.01 1.72
CA VAL A 5 -3.67 -14.58 2.54
C VAL A 5 -3.23 -13.64 3.67
N GLU A 6 -2.07 -13.89 4.27
CA GLU A 6 -1.53 -13.01 5.32
C GLU A 6 -1.01 -11.69 4.74
N LEU A 7 -0.45 -11.72 3.53
CA LEU A 7 -0.03 -10.52 2.79
C LEU A 7 -1.25 -9.67 2.42
N ASP A 8 -2.32 -10.29 1.92
CA ASP A 8 -3.58 -9.61 1.62
C ASP A 8 -4.16 -8.95 2.88
N ALA A 9 -4.20 -9.67 4.00
CA ALA A 9 -4.66 -9.10 5.27
C ALA A 9 -3.80 -7.91 5.74
N MET A 10 -2.48 -7.91 5.46
CA MET A 10 -1.62 -6.77 5.75
C MET A 10 -1.87 -5.58 4.82
N LEU A 11 -2.17 -5.84 3.55
CA LEU A 11 -2.51 -4.81 2.57
C LEU A 11 -3.86 -4.16 2.91
N ASP A 12 -4.85 -4.95 3.31
CA ASP A 12 -6.16 -4.45 3.75
C ASP A 12 -6.04 -3.62 5.04
N ASP A 13 -5.19 -4.04 5.99
CA ASP A 13 -4.90 -3.24 7.19
C ASP A 13 -4.16 -1.94 6.84
N LEU A 14 -3.20 -1.98 5.90
CA LEU A 14 -2.55 -0.78 5.36
C LEU A 14 -3.56 0.17 4.72
N GLU A 15 -4.45 -0.34 3.88
CA GLU A 15 -5.52 0.44 3.24
C GLU A 15 -6.40 1.15 4.27
N ALA A 16 -6.87 0.43 5.29
CA ALA A 16 -7.73 0.98 6.34
C ALA A 16 -7.04 2.08 7.17
N ARG A 17 -5.74 1.93 7.45
CA ARG A 17 -4.98 2.92 8.25
C ARG A 17 -4.35 4.02 7.42
N LEU A 18 -4.30 3.89 6.09
CA LEU A 18 -3.59 4.80 5.20
C LEU A 18 -4.06 6.26 5.32
N PRO A 19 -5.37 6.58 5.36
CA PRO A 19 -5.81 7.97 5.53
C PRO A 19 -5.33 8.59 6.85
N GLY A 20 -5.34 7.81 7.94
CA GLY A 20 -4.85 8.26 9.25
C GLY A 20 -3.33 8.40 9.30
N LEU A 21 -2.61 7.52 8.61
CA LEU A 21 -1.16 7.59 8.47
C LEU A 21 -0.75 8.86 7.71
N LEU A 22 -1.38 9.12 6.56
CA LEU A 22 -1.10 10.31 5.75
C LEU A 22 -1.51 11.61 6.44
N ALA A 23 -2.60 11.62 7.21
CA ALA A 23 -3.00 12.79 7.98
C ALA A 23 -1.95 13.22 9.03
N ASN A 24 -1.10 12.30 9.48
CA ASN A 24 -0.01 12.57 10.42
C ASN A 24 1.34 12.89 9.72
N CYS A 25 1.42 12.71 8.41
CA CYS A 25 2.60 13.01 7.61
C CYS A 25 2.48 14.38 6.95
N LYS A 26 3.62 15.07 6.80
CA LYS A 26 3.65 16.27 5.96
C LYS A 26 3.41 15.85 4.51
N GLN A 27 2.80 16.73 3.73
CA GLN A 27 2.52 16.47 2.31
C GLN A 27 3.76 16.06 1.51
N GLU A 28 4.92 16.67 1.79
CA GLU A 28 6.20 16.33 1.16
C GLU A 28 6.74 14.94 1.56
N ASP A 29 6.35 14.44 2.74
CA ASP A 29 6.79 13.16 3.32
C ASP A 29 5.75 12.03 3.14
N MET A 30 4.57 12.32 2.56
CA MET A 30 3.48 11.35 2.45
C MET A 30 3.87 10.09 1.67
N LEU A 31 4.66 10.24 0.61
CA LEU A 31 5.19 9.12 -0.17
C LEU A 31 6.19 8.28 0.63
N ASP A 32 7.08 8.92 1.39
CA ASP A 32 8.05 8.22 2.24
C ASP A 32 7.36 7.49 3.39
N CYS A 33 6.32 8.10 3.97
CA CYS A 33 5.49 7.46 4.98
C CYS A 33 4.81 6.20 4.45
N PHE A 34 4.23 6.24 3.25
CA PHE A 34 3.68 5.05 2.61
C PHE A 34 4.76 4.01 2.30
N THR A 35 5.87 4.44 1.70
CA THR A 35 6.96 3.55 1.26
C THR A 35 7.52 2.74 2.42
N ARG A 36 7.66 3.35 3.60
CA ARG A 36 8.09 2.64 4.81
C ARG A 36 7.18 1.48 5.20
N GLU A 37 5.88 1.65 5.05
CA GLU A 37 4.91 0.59 5.35
C GLU A 37 4.86 -0.46 4.25
N ALA A 38 5.00 -0.04 2.99
CA ALA A 38 5.10 -0.93 1.84
C ALA A 38 6.34 -1.84 1.92
N ASP A 39 7.51 -1.30 2.29
CA ASP A 39 8.76 -2.06 2.48
C ASP A 39 8.62 -3.16 3.55
N ALA A 40 7.84 -2.90 4.60
CA ALA A 40 7.58 -3.90 5.64
C ALA A 40 6.72 -5.09 5.14
N ILE A 41 5.89 -4.87 4.11
CA ILE A 41 5.12 -5.92 3.43
C ILE A 41 6.01 -6.62 2.39
N ASP A 42 6.75 -5.85 1.58
CA ASP A 42 7.63 -6.37 0.53
C ASP A 42 8.72 -7.29 1.10
N SER A 43 9.35 -6.92 2.21
CA SER A 43 10.33 -7.76 2.91
C SER A 43 9.80 -9.11 3.40
N GLN A 44 8.48 -9.29 3.46
CA GLN A 44 7.81 -10.54 3.84
C GLN A 44 7.19 -11.29 2.64
N THR A 45 7.31 -10.71 1.45
CA THR A 45 6.74 -11.21 0.21
C THR A 45 7.75 -12.10 -0.52
N GLU A 46 7.29 -13.25 -1.00
CA GLU A 46 8.09 -14.14 -1.84
C GLU A 46 7.98 -13.72 -3.31
N GLU A 47 8.95 -14.13 -4.13
CA GLU A 47 9.00 -13.78 -5.56
C GLU A 47 7.71 -14.16 -6.31
N GLU A 48 7.07 -15.26 -5.91
CA GLU A 48 5.82 -15.77 -6.47
C GLU A 48 4.63 -14.82 -6.26
N ASP A 49 4.63 -14.08 -5.14
CA ASP A 49 3.55 -13.17 -4.74
C ASP A 49 3.92 -11.69 -4.98
N HIS A 50 5.17 -11.38 -5.30
CA HIS A 50 5.67 -10.01 -5.48
C HIS A 50 4.85 -9.22 -6.50
N ALA A 51 4.49 -9.82 -7.65
CA ALA A 51 3.67 -9.14 -8.65
C ALA A 51 2.27 -8.77 -8.14
N HIS A 52 1.67 -9.62 -7.30
CA HIS A 52 0.36 -9.39 -6.70
C HIS A 52 0.42 -8.29 -5.63
N VAL A 53 1.38 -8.39 -4.72
CA VAL A 53 1.59 -7.38 -3.66
C VAL A 53 1.93 -6.02 -4.25
N TRP A 54 2.84 -5.98 -5.24
CA TRP A 54 3.21 -4.74 -5.91
C TRP A 54 2.01 -4.07 -6.61
N GLY A 55 1.16 -4.85 -7.29
CA GLY A 55 -0.06 -4.32 -7.90
C GLY A 55 -1.03 -3.70 -6.89
N ARG A 56 -1.25 -4.36 -5.75
CA ARG A 56 -2.07 -3.81 -4.65
C ARG A 56 -1.47 -2.53 -4.08
N LEU A 57 -0.15 -2.49 -3.85
CA LEU A 57 0.52 -1.30 -3.33
C LEU A 57 0.42 -0.10 -4.28
N GLN A 58 0.59 -0.32 -5.60
CA GLN A 58 0.42 0.73 -6.60
C GLN A 58 -1.02 1.26 -6.64
N HIS A 59 -2.01 0.37 -6.52
CA HIS A 59 -3.41 0.76 -6.43
C HIS A 59 -3.66 1.65 -5.20
N LEU A 60 -3.17 1.25 -4.02
CA LEU A 60 -3.28 2.04 -2.79
C LEU A 60 -2.61 3.42 -2.91
N GLN A 61 -1.44 3.51 -3.55
CA GLN A 61 -0.78 4.80 -3.82
C GLN A 61 -1.62 5.70 -4.71
N GLY A 62 -2.25 5.13 -5.74
CA GLY A 62 -3.17 5.83 -6.62
C GLY A 62 -4.39 6.36 -5.87
N CYS A 63 -5.05 5.50 -5.08
CA CYS A 63 -6.22 5.87 -4.29
C CYS A 63 -5.94 6.97 -3.28
N ALA A 64 -4.78 6.93 -2.66
CA ALA A 64 -4.34 7.95 -1.72
C ALA A 64 -3.86 9.25 -2.38
N GLY A 65 -3.83 9.31 -3.72
CA GLY A 65 -3.34 10.47 -4.47
C GLY A 65 -1.84 10.71 -4.33
N LEU A 66 -1.07 9.69 -3.92
CA LEU A 66 0.38 9.75 -3.76
C LEU A 66 1.10 9.69 -5.11
N ILE A 67 0.50 9.01 -6.08
CA ILE A 67 0.95 8.96 -7.47
C ILE A 67 -0.22 9.28 -8.41
N PRO A 68 0.06 9.80 -9.62
CA PRO A 68 -0.96 9.88 -10.65
C PRO A 68 -1.48 8.46 -10.98
N SER A 69 -2.79 8.25 -10.89
CA SER A 69 -3.46 7.02 -11.28
C SER A 69 -4.62 7.36 -12.21
N ASP A 70 -4.75 6.61 -13.31
CA ASP A 70 -5.90 6.67 -14.22
C ASP A 70 -7.12 5.88 -13.68
N GLU A 71 -6.91 5.04 -12.67
CA GLU A 71 -7.97 4.26 -12.03
C GLU A 71 -8.62 5.09 -10.91
N GLU A 72 -9.92 5.37 -11.08
CA GLU A 72 -10.77 5.94 -10.04
C GLU A 72 -10.93 4.90 -8.93
N CYS A 73 -10.47 5.20 -7.72
CA CYS A 73 -10.70 4.32 -6.59
C CYS A 73 -12.15 4.45 -6.15
N THR A 74 -12.96 3.49 -6.61
CA THR A 74 -14.34 3.35 -6.19
C THR A 74 -14.36 2.66 -4.83
N ASP A 75 -14.61 3.43 -3.77
CA ASP A 75 -15.19 2.91 -2.52
C ASP A 75 -16.56 2.28 -2.89
N GLU A 76 -16.60 0.97 -3.14
CA GLU A 76 -17.84 0.19 -3.25
C GLU A 76 -18.19 -0.49 -1.91
#